data_AF-A0A2Z3H4B1-F1
#
_entry.id   AF-A0A2Z3H4B1-F1
#
_cell.length_a   1.000
_cell.length_b   1.000
_cell.length_c   1.000
_cell.angle_alpha   90.00
_cell.angle_beta   90.00
_cell.angle_gamma   90.00
#
_symmetry.space_group_name_H-M   'P 1'
#
loop_
_entity.id
_entity.type
_entity.pdbx_description
1 polymer ?
#
loop_
_entity_poly.entity_id
_entity_poly.type
_entity_poly.pdbx_seq_one_letter_code
_entity_poly.pdbx_strand_id
1 'polypeptide(L)'
;MFGPDQFHKRVAGDGASVTDRPTVKYVGVRTDTGVTVAREDDRGGIHPLAARTDLKNHSPAGFEWGYGGSGPAQLALAVLADALGAERALASYQKFKSRVVAKLARTTWELSRDEVVAWYRQLTAEPDSQPE
;
A
#
# COMPACT_ATOMS: atom_id res chain seq x y z
N MET A 1 35.70 6.93 -13.99
CA MET A 1 35.36 6.43 -12.65
C MET A 1 33.91 6.83 -12.38
N PHE A 2 33.11 5.94 -11.79
CA PHE A 2 31.62 5.91 -11.73
C PHE A 2 30.96 5.26 -12.96
N GLY A 3 30.79 3.94 -12.88
CA GLY A 3 29.91 3.17 -13.76
C GLY A 3 28.47 3.19 -13.24
N PRO A 4 27.46 3.00 -14.11
CA PRO A 4 26.08 2.84 -13.67
C PRO A 4 25.89 1.44 -13.09
N ASP A 5 25.88 1.36 -11.77
CA ASP A 5 25.57 0.14 -11.04
C ASP A 5 24.10 -0.26 -11.24
N GLN A 6 23.97 -1.45 -11.82
CA GLN A 6 22.76 -2.18 -12.10
C GLN A 6 21.83 -2.28 -10.88
N PHE A 7 20.65 -1.67 -10.98
CA PHE A 7 19.47 -2.16 -10.28
C PHE A 7 18.49 -2.76 -11.28
N HIS A 8 18.88 -3.91 -11.83
CA HIS A 8 17.93 -4.93 -12.26
C HIS A 8 17.20 -5.43 -11.01
N LYS A 9 16.14 -4.75 -10.58
CA LYS A 9 15.20 -5.39 -9.65
C LYS A 9 14.31 -6.32 -10.48
N ARG A 10 14.78 -7.56 -10.53
CA ARG A 10 14.05 -8.75 -10.99
C ARG A 10 12.56 -8.60 -10.67
N VAL A 11 11.74 -8.78 -11.69
CA VAL A 11 10.38 -9.28 -11.54
C VAL A 11 10.53 -10.62 -10.82
N ALA A 12 10.19 -10.64 -9.52
CA ALA A 12 10.05 -11.87 -8.76
C ALA A 12 8.78 -12.57 -9.27
N GLY A 13 8.90 -13.23 -10.42
CA GLY A 13 8.10 -14.38 -10.76
C GLY A 13 8.76 -15.60 -10.12
N ASP A 14 8.73 -15.67 -8.79
CA ASP A 14 9.10 -16.89 -8.07
C ASP A 14 7.83 -17.74 -7.95
N GLY A 15 7.90 -18.92 -8.56
CA GLY A 15 6.87 -19.94 -8.48
C GLY A 15 6.69 -20.41 -7.03
N ALA A 16 5.80 -19.74 -6.32
CA ALA A 16 5.20 -20.25 -5.11
C ALA A 16 3.88 -20.92 -5.50
N SER A 17 3.91 -22.24 -5.69
CA SER A 17 2.74 -23.05 -5.32
C SER A 17 2.58 -22.93 -3.80
N VAL A 18 1.97 -21.84 -3.35
CA VAL A 18 1.52 -21.64 -1.98
C VAL A 18 0.01 -21.62 -2.06
N THR A 19 -0.55 -22.82 -1.85
CA THR A 19 -1.92 -23.14 -1.47
C THR A 19 -2.86 -21.95 -1.38
N ASP A 20 -3.83 -21.94 -2.31
CA ASP A 20 -5.19 -21.40 -2.20
C ASP A 20 -5.52 -20.90 -0.79
N ARG A 21 -5.06 -19.70 -0.46
CA ARG A 21 -5.51 -18.99 0.71
C ARG A 21 -6.37 -17.87 0.20
N PRO A 22 -7.58 -17.69 0.76
CA PRO A 22 -8.36 -16.50 0.52
C PRO A 22 -7.50 -15.26 0.82
N THR A 23 -6.90 -14.64 -0.21
CA THR A 23 -5.95 -13.53 -0.02
C THR A 23 -6.55 -12.25 -0.56
N VAL A 24 -6.94 -11.37 0.35
CA VAL A 24 -7.42 -10.03 0.00
C VAL A 24 -6.29 -9.27 -0.68
N LYS A 25 -6.61 -8.62 -1.80
CA LYS A 25 -5.69 -7.77 -2.56
C LYS A 25 -6.22 -6.36 -2.68
N TYR A 26 -5.31 -5.41 -2.81
CA TYR A 26 -5.61 -4.02 -3.11
C TYR A 26 -5.01 -3.70 -4.47
N VAL A 27 -5.82 -3.13 -5.36
CA VAL A 27 -5.42 -2.80 -6.72
C VAL A 27 -5.71 -1.33 -6.95
N GLY A 28 -4.73 -0.62 -7.49
CA GLY A 28 -4.90 0.76 -7.93
C GLY A 28 -4.59 0.88 -9.41
N VAL A 29 -5.51 1.51 -10.14
CA VAL A 29 -5.39 1.77 -11.57
C VAL A 29 -5.61 3.26 -11.81
N ARG A 30 -4.66 3.89 -12.51
CA ARG A 30 -4.89 5.21 -13.11
C ARG A 30 -5.47 5.00 -14.51
N THR A 31 -6.65 5.55 -14.73
CA THR A 31 -7.34 5.56 -16.03
C THR A 31 -7.41 7.00 -16.54
N ASP A 32 -7.74 7.20 -17.81
CA ASP A 32 -8.04 8.53 -18.36
C ASP A 32 -9.19 9.23 -17.62
N THR A 33 -10.07 8.47 -16.97
CA THR A 33 -11.19 8.99 -16.17
C THR A 33 -10.83 9.32 -14.72
N GLY A 34 -9.59 9.05 -14.31
CA GLY A 34 -9.09 9.33 -12.97
C GLY A 34 -8.56 8.10 -12.25
N VAL A 35 -8.48 8.21 -10.92
CA VAL A 35 -7.84 7.23 -10.04
C VAL A 35 -8.88 6.31 -9.40
N THR A 36 -8.73 5.00 -9.62
CA THR A 36 -9.57 3.98 -8.99
C THR A 36 -8.72 3.08 -8.09
N VAL A 37 -9.19 2.84 -6.86
CA VAL A 37 -8.60 1.88 -5.94
C VAL A 37 -9.69 0.93 -5.47
N ALA A 38 -9.44 -0.37 -5.64
CA ALA A 38 -10.35 -1.42 -5.25
C ALA A 38 -9.65 -2.44 -4.35
N ARG A 39 -10.44 -3.13 -3.55
CA ARG A 39 -10.09 -4.29 -2.76
C ARG A 39 -10.76 -5.50 -3.41
N GLU A 40 -9.95 -6.47 -3.80
CA GLU A 40 -10.42 -7.78 -4.22
C GLU A 40 -10.43 -8.71 -3.00
N ASP A 41 -11.59 -9.29 -2.69
CA ASP A 41 -11.71 -10.30 -1.64
C ASP A 41 -11.36 -11.70 -2.16
N ASP A 42 -11.37 -12.66 -1.24
CA ASP A 42 -10.98 -14.03 -1.54
C ASP A 42 -11.90 -14.80 -2.47
N ARG A 43 -13.13 -14.35 -2.63
CA ARG A 43 -14.13 -14.93 -3.51
C ARG A 43 -14.08 -14.28 -4.90
N GLY A 44 -13.09 -13.41 -5.14
CA GLY A 44 -12.97 -12.61 -6.35
C GLY A 44 -13.93 -11.42 -6.40
N GLY A 45 -14.55 -11.05 -5.27
CA GLY A 45 -15.40 -9.86 -5.20
C GLY A 45 -14.54 -8.59 -5.22
N ILE A 46 -14.81 -7.70 -6.17
CA ILE A 46 -14.10 -6.42 -6.29
C ILE A 46 -14.97 -5.33 -5.68
N HIS A 47 -14.45 -4.68 -4.65
CA HIS A 47 -15.12 -3.62 -3.91
C HIS A 47 -14.30 -2.33 -3.92
N PRO A 48 -14.91 -1.14 -4.07
CA PRO A 48 -14.17 0.10 -3.94
C PRO A 48 -13.57 0.21 -2.52
N LEU A 49 -12.29 0.58 -2.43
CA LEU A 49 -11.66 0.74 -1.13
C LEU A 49 -12.25 1.97 -0.43
N ALA A 50 -12.77 1.78 0.79
CA ALA A 50 -13.28 2.89 1.58
C ALA A 50 -12.14 3.85 1.93
N ALA A 51 -12.26 5.14 1.58
CA ALA A 51 -11.22 6.14 1.83
C ALA A 51 -10.91 6.36 3.31
N ARG A 52 -11.80 5.93 4.19
CA ARG A 52 -11.70 6.12 5.65
C ARG A 52 -11.49 7.58 6.06
N THR A 53 -12.16 8.50 5.36
CA THR A 53 -12.17 9.93 5.71
C THR A 53 -12.82 10.18 7.08
N ASP A 54 -13.62 9.24 7.58
CA ASP A 54 -14.12 9.17 8.96
C ASP A 54 -13.01 9.07 10.00
N LEU A 55 -11.92 8.35 9.69
CA LEU A 55 -10.79 8.19 10.61
C LEU A 55 -9.87 9.41 10.59
N LYS A 56 -9.51 9.87 9.38
CA LYS A 56 -8.74 11.09 9.17
C LYS A 56 -8.89 11.57 7.74
N ASN A 57 -9.30 12.82 7.59
CA ASN A 57 -9.43 13.45 6.28
C ASN A 57 -8.11 14.14 5.91
N HIS A 58 -7.31 13.49 5.07
CA HIS A 58 -6.12 14.06 4.44
C HIS A 58 -6.42 14.66 3.08
N SER A 59 -7.32 14.05 2.32
CA SER A 59 -7.68 14.47 0.98
C SER A 59 -9.15 14.14 0.70
N PRO A 60 -10.06 15.14 0.72
CA PRO A 60 -11.42 14.93 0.25
C PRO A 60 -11.48 14.66 -1.26
N ALA A 61 -10.40 14.98 -1.98
CA ALA A 61 -10.28 14.75 -3.43
C ALA A 61 -10.01 13.28 -3.79
N GLY A 62 -9.76 12.39 -2.83
CA GLY A 62 -9.61 10.96 -3.03
C GLY A 62 -8.18 10.44 -2.92
N PHE A 63 -7.96 9.24 -3.49
CA PHE A 63 -6.72 8.49 -3.42
C PHE A 63 -5.70 8.92 -4.48
N GLU A 64 -4.42 8.85 -4.12
CA GLU A 64 -3.29 9.04 -5.02
C GLU A 64 -2.11 8.18 -4.56
N TRP A 65 -1.07 8.01 -5.39
CA TRP A 65 0.15 7.26 -5.06
C TRP A 65 1.33 7.66 -5.95
N GLY A 66 2.52 7.14 -5.64
CA GLY A 66 3.73 7.39 -6.44
C GLY A 66 4.41 8.74 -6.17
N TYR A 67 4.01 9.43 -5.10
CA TYR A 67 4.68 10.65 -4.62
C TYR A 67 4.40 10.85 -3.11
N GLY A 68 5.08 11.81 -2.49
CA GLY A 68 4.82 12.23 -1.11
C GLY A 68 3.78 13.34 -1.05
N GLY A 69 2.53 13.03 -0.70
CA GLY A 69 1.46 14.04 -0.59
C GLY A 69 0.28 13.60 0.28
N SER A 70 -0.80 14.36 0.24
CA SER A 70 -2.03 14.12 1.00
C SER A 70 -2.86 12.94 0.48
N GLY A 71 -3.06 12.81 -0.83
CA GLY A 71 -3.76 11.67 -1.42
C GLY A 71 -3.04 10.32 -1.19
N PRO A 72 -1.69 10.23 -1.30
CA PRO A 72 -0.93 9.06 -0.84
C PRO A 72 -1.08 8.76 0.65
N ALA A 73 -1.26 9.79 1.49
CA ALA A 73 -1.53 9.60 2.91
C ALA A 73 -2.93 9.01 3.15
N GLN A 74 -3.94 9.46 2.40
CA GLN A 74 -5.30 8.90 2.47
C GLN A 74 -5.32 7.43 2.04
N LEU A 75 -4.63 7.10 0.93
CA LEU A 75 -4.51 5.71 0.48
C LEU A 75 -3.78 4.83 1.50
N ALA A 76 -2.67 5.32 2.06
CA ALA A 76 -1.93 4.62 3.10
C ALA A 76 -2.80 4.29 4.32
N LEU A 77 -3.61 5.26 4.76
CA LEU A 77 -4.52 5.08 5.89
C LEU A 77 -5.61 4.06 5.58
N ALA A 78 -6.25 4.16 4.41
CA ALA A 78 -7.33 3.27 4.00
C ALA A 78 -6.88 1.81 3.92
N VAL A 79 -5.73 1.55 3.28
CA VAL A 79 -5.17 0.19 3.15
C VAL A 79 -4.81 -0.39 4.51
N LEU A 80 -4.15 0.36 5.39
CA LEU A 80 -3.82 -0.12 6.73
C LEU A 80 -5.07 -0.31 7.59
N ALA A 81 -6.08 0.54 7.45
CA ALA A 81 -7.31 0.43 8.23
C ALA A 81 -8.10 -0.83 7.86
N ASP A 82 -8.16 -1.18 6.57
CA ASP A 82 -8.76 -2.44 6.10
C ASP A 82 -7.94 -3.65 6.56
N ALA A 83 -6.60 -3.57 6.44
CA ALA A 83 -5.73 -4.69 6.76
C ALA A 83 -5.59 -4.96 8.27
N LEU A 84 -5.46 -3.92 9.09
CA LEU A 84 -4.96 -4.01 10.47
C LEU A 84 -5.90 -3.38 11.51
N GLY A 85 -6.92 -2.65 11.07
CA GLY A 85 -7.80 -1.86 11.93
C GLY A 85 -7.35 -0.41 12.10
N ALA A 86 -8.28 0.43 12.56
CA ALA A 86 -8.13 1.90 12.60
C ALA A 86 -6.96 2.37 13.47
N GLU A 87 -6.79 1.81 14.67
CA GLU A 87 -5.77 2.26 15.63
C GLU A 87 -4.35 2.08 15.08
N ARG A 88 -4.06 0.90 14.52
CA ARG A 88 -2.75 0.59 13.92
C ARG A 88 -2.49 1.42 12.68
N ALA A 89 -3.54 1.67 11.89
CA ALA A 89 -3.46 2.51 10.71
C ALA A 89 -3.07 3.95 11.07
N LEU A 90 -3.73 4.56 12.06
CA LEU A 90 -3.44 5.92 12.52
C LEU A 90 -2.02 6.07 13.05
N ALA A 91 -1.48 5.05 13.71
CA ALA A 91 -0.11 5.07 14.22
C ALA A 91 0.96 4.96 13.11
N SER A 92 0.66 4.28 11.99
CA SER A 92 1.69 3.81 11.04
C SER A 92 1.55 4.34 9.62
N TYR A 93 0.44 4.97 9.25
CA TYR A 93 0.16 5.39 7.87
C TYR A 93 1.20 6.35 7.28
N GLN A 94 1.83 7.22 8.08
CA GLN A 94 2.87 8.12 7.55
C GLN A 94 4.13 7.37 7.10
N LYS A 95 4.56 6.37 7.89
CA LYS A 95 5.71 5.51 7.54
C LYS A 95 5.35 4.60 6.36
N PHE A 96 4.12 4.07 6.34
CA PHE A 96 3.63 3.26 5.22
C PHE A 96 3.54 4.05 3.92
N LYS A 97 3.06 5.29 3.99
CA LYS A 97 3.01 6.22 2.87
C LYS A 97 4.40 6.41 2.25
N SER A 98 5.40 6.77 3.04
CA SER A 98 6.73 7.09 2.51
C SER A 98 7.48 5.85 2.00
N ARG A 99 7.35 4.71 2.70
CA ARG A 99 8.09 3.49 2.38
C ARG A 99 7.44 2.67 1.26
N VAL A 100 6.10 2.66 1.17
CA VAL A 100 5.33 1.82 0.23
C VAL A 100 4.57 2.68 -0.77
N VAL A 101 3.59 3.46 -0.34
CA VAL A 101 2.63 4.13 -1.25
C VAL A 101 3.28 5.14 -2.20
N ALA A 102 4.26 5.90 -1.71
CA ALA A 102 5.02 6.86 -2.49
C ALA A 102 5.91 6.21 -3.56
N LYS A 103 6.19 4.90 -3.42
CA LYS A 103 7.05 4.12 -4.32
C LYS A 103 6.26 3.20 -5.25
N LEU A 104 4.93 3.16 -5.13
CA LEU A 104 4.08 2.38 -6.03
C LEU A 104 4.20 2.89 -7.47
N ALA A 105 4.09 1.96 -8.43
CA ALA A 105 4.11 2.29 -9.84
C ALA A 105 3.00 3.29 -10.18
N ARG A 106 3.34 4.35 -10.94
CA ARG A 106 2.40 5.45 -11.21
C ARG A 106 1.21 5.03 -12.06
N THR A 107 1.33 3.96 -12.86
CA THR A 107 0.28 3.47 -13.75
C THR A 107 -0.69 2.54 -13.00
N THR A 108 -0.22 1.35 -12.64
CA THR A 108 -1.01 0.31 -11.97
C THR A 108 -0.17 -0.37 -10.90
N TRP A 109 -0.80 -0.74 -9.78
CA TRP A 109 -0.15 -1.49 -8.72
C TRP A 109 -1.11 -2.50 -8.10
N GLU A 110 -0.54 -3.57 -7.56
CA GLU A 110 -1.21 -4.56 -6.72
C GLU A 110 -0.44 -4.65 -5.40
N LEU A 111 -1.17 -4.80 -4.30
CA LEU A 111 -0.61 -5.04 -2.98
C LEU A 111 -1.51 -6.02 -2.22
N SER A 112 -0.96 -7.11 -1.72
CA SER A 112 -1.73 -8.07 -0.94
C SER A 112 -1.87 -7.67 0.53
N ARG A 113 -2.94 -8.12 1.20
CA ARG A 113 -3.10 -7.94 2.65
C ARG A 113 -1.96 -8.57 3.44
N ASP A 114 -1.41 -9.70 2.97
CA ASP A 114 -0.28 -10.36 3.63
C ASP A 114 0.98 -9.49 3.58
N GLU A 115 1.29 -8.87 2.43
CA GLU A 115 2.40 -7.91 2.32
C GLU A 115 2.23 -6.71 3.26
N VAL A 116 1.01 -6.18 3.41
CA VAL A 116 0.72 -5.09 4.35
C VAL A 116 0.97 -5.53 5.80
N VAL A 117 0.51 -6.73 6.16
CA VAL A 117 0.71 -7.29 7.50
C VAL A 117 2.19 -7.58 7.77
N ALA A 118 2.90 -8.15 6.79
CA ALA A 118 4.33 -8.44 6.87
C ALA A 118 5.14 -7.14 7.03
N TRP A 119 4.82 -6.11 6.25
CA TRP A 119 5.42 -4.79 6.38
C TRP A 119 5.21 -4.19 7.78
N TYR A 120 3.98 -4.29 8.32
CA TYR A 120 3.69 -3.78 9.66
C TYR A 120 4.44 -4.54 10.75
N ARG A 121 4.54 -5.87 10.63
CA ARG A 121 5.34 -6.70 11.56
C ARG A 121 6.81 -6.29 11.56
N GLN A 122 7.39 -6.06 10.38
CA GLN A 122 8.76 -5.55 10.26
C GLN A 122 8.89 -4.18 10.93
N LEU A 123 7.96 -3.26 10.66
CA LEU A 123 7.96 -1.94 11.29
C LEU A 123 7.96 -2.01 12.83
N THR A 124 7.17 -2.92 13.41
CA THR A 124 7.09 -3.08 14.87
C THR A 124 8.25 -3.88 15.46
N ALA A 125 8.95 -4.66 14.63
CA ALA A 125 10.11 -5.45 15.03
C ALA A 125 11.42 -4.66 14.92
N GLU A 126 11.46 -3.58 14.13
CA GLU A 126 12.55 -2.60 14.17
C GLU A 126 12.43 -1.79 15.48
N PRO A 127 13.26 -2.03 16.53
CA PRO A 127 13.28 -1.15 17.69
C PRO A 127 13.68 0.25 17.21
N ASP A 128 12.96 1.25 17.69
CA ASP A 128 13.07 2.66 17.34
C ASP A 128 14.54 3.10 17.22
N SER A 129 15.06 3.06 16.00
CA SER A 129 16.37 3.58 15.63
C SER A 129 16.13 4.84 14.82
N GLN A 130 15.65 5.88 15.50
CA GLN A 130 15.71 7.25 14.99
C GLN A 130 16.56 8.06 15.99
N PRO A 131 17.80 8.43 15.64
CA PRO A 131 18.48 9.51 16.33
C PRO A 131 17.76 10.84 16.03
N GLU A 132 17.66 11.66 17.07
CA GLU A 132 17.20 13.05 17.09
C GLU A 132 17.95 13.96 16.10
#